data_AF-A0A5P8VTV4-F1
#
_entry.id   AF-A0A5P8VTV4-F1
#
_cell.length_a   1.000
_cell.length_b   1.000
_cell.length_c   1.000
_cell.angle_alpha   90.00
_cell.angle_beta   90.00
_cell.angle_gamma   90.00
#
_symmetry.space_group_name_H-M   'P 1'
#
loop_
_entity.id
_entity.type
_entity.pdbx_description
1 polymer ?
#
loop_
_entity_poly.entity_id
_entity_poly.type
_entity_poly.pdbx_seq_one_letter_code
_entity_poly.pdbx_strand_id
1 'polypeptide(L)'
;MSPVSGVGINYAIQDAVVAANVLSKPLNNRQVQLSDLAKVQRQRELPTRIIQAFQTFIQKRVFAPVLTSNRTFVPPAFLRLPILRDLPARLIALGVFPVHVKT
;
A
#
# COMPACT_ATOMS: atom_id res chain seq x y z
N MET A 1 3.48 -7.68 -6.62
CA MET A 1 3.76 -6.98 -5.35
C MET A 1 5.22 -7.22 -5.01
N SER A 2 6.02 -6.16 -4.83
CA SER A 2 7.42 -6.29 -4.42
C SER A 2 7.47 -6.57 -2.90
N PRO A 3 8.29 -7.52 -2.41
CA PRO A 3 8.32 -7.91 -0.99
C PRO A 3 8.90 -6.83 -0.07
N VAL A 4 9.42 -5.74 -0.63
CA VAL A 4 10.09 -4.66 0.08
C VAL A 4 9.11 -4.04 1.10
N SER A 5 9.41 -4.20 2.40
CA SER A 5 8.75 -3.55 3.54
C SER A 5 7.43 -4.12 4.07
N GLY A 6 7.03 -5.36 3.74
CA GLY A 6 5.93 -6.05 4.45
C GLY A 6 4.52 -5.45 4.29
N VAL A 7 4.35 -4.49 3.37
CA VAL A 7 3.08 -3.78 3.15
C VAL A 7 1.96 -4.64 2.56
N GLY A 8 2.29 -5.82 2.03
CA GLY A 8 1.31 -6.73 1.42
C GLY A 8 0.23 -7.21 2.39
N ILE A 9 0.60 -7.53 3.64
CA ILE A 9 -0.35 -7.98 4.66
C ILE A 9 -1.31 -6.86 5.03
N ASN A 10 -0.78 -5.65 5.28
CA ASN A 10 -1.61 -4.49 5.59
C ASN A 10 -2.60 -4.21 4.45
N TYR A 11 -2.13 -4.23 3.20
CA TYR A 11 -3.02 -4.04 2.04
C TYR A 11 -4.07 -5.13 1.91
N ALA A 12 -3.71 -6.40 2.14
CA ALA A 12 -4.67 -7.50 2.12
C ALA A 12 -5.78 -7.32 3.18
N ILE A 13 -5.43 -6.89 4.39
CA ILE A 13 -6.41 -6.58 5.44
C ILE A 13 -7.32 -5.44 5.00
N GLN A 14 -6.77 -4.39 4.42
CA GLN A 14 -7.56 -3.25 3.94
C GLN A 14 -8.48 -3.64 2.76
N ASP A 15 -8.00 -4.48 1.84
CA ASP A 15 -8.81 -5.01 0.73
C ASP A 15 -9.97 -5.85 1.27
N ALA A 16 -9.74 -6.67 2.30
CA ALA A 16 -10.77 -7.43 2.98
C ALA A 16 -11.81 -6.53 3.67
N VAL A 17 -11.38 -5.46 4.36
CA VAL A 17 -12.30 -4.49 4.99
C VAL A 17 -13.17 -3.78 3.95
N VAL A 18 -12.60 -3.34 2.82
CA VAL A 18 -13.38 -2.69 1.76
C VAL A 18 -14.31 -3.67 1.08
N ALA A 19 -13.87 -4.90 0.82
CA ALA A 19 -14.72 -5.95 0.29
C ALA A 19 -15.89 -6.24 1.24
N ALA A 20 -15.66 -6.34 2.54
CA ALA A 20 -16.71 -6.54 3.53
C ALA A 20 -17.71 -5.36 3.53
N ASN A 21 -17.23 -4.12 3.50
CA ASN A 21 -18.08 -2.93 3.49
C ASN A 21 -18.96 -2.83 2.25
N VAL A 22 -18.48 -3.29 1.09
CA VAL A 22 -19.21 -3.19 -0.19
C VAL A 22 -20.09 -4.42 -0.43
N LEU A 23 -19.60 -5.62 -0.11
CA LEU A 23 -20.21 -6.89 -0.55
C LEU A 23 -21.10 -7.55 0.50
N SER A 24 -20.99 -7.20 1.79
CA SER A 24 -21.77 -7.87 2.85
C SER A 24 -23.28 -7.87 2.57
N LYS A 25 -23.86 -6.72 2.22
CA LYS A 25 -25.30 -6.59 1.95
C LYS A 25 -25.73 -7.30 0.64
N PRO A 26 -25.05 -7.11 -0.50
CA PRO A 26 -25.34 -7.88 -1.73
C PRO A 26 -25.19 -9.39 -1.56
N LEU A 27 -24.19 -9.87 -0.82
CA LEU A 27 -23.99 -11.30 -0.53
C LEU A 27 -25.13 -11.87 0.28
N ASN A 28 -25.54 -11.19 1.36
CA ASN A 28 -26.65 -11.64 2.19
C ASN A 28 -27.97 -11.74 1.40
N ASN A 29 -28.16 -10.82 0.45
CA ASN A 29 -29.33 -10.80 -0.42
C ASN A 29 -29.21 -11.74 -1.64
N ARG A 30 -28.06 -12.44 -1.81
CA ARG A 30 -27.74 -13.27 -2.99
C ARG A 30 -27.82 -12.50 -4.32
N GLN A 31 -27.47 -11.21 -4.31
CA GLN A 31 -27.60 -10.28 -5.43
C GLN A 31 -26.28 -9.57 -5.77
N VAL A 32 -25.14 -10.25 -5.61
CA VAL A 32 -23.85 -9.67 -5.99
C VAL A 32 -23.81 -9.44 -7.50
N GLN A 33 -23.45 -8.22 -7.90
CA GLN A 33 -23.25 -7.87 -9.30
C GLN A 33 -21.80 -7.51 -9.58
N LEU A 34 -21.41 -7.61 -10.87
CA LEU A 34 -20.11 -7.14 -11.35
C LEU A 34 -19.85 -5.66 -10.99
N SER A 35 -20.90 -4.85 -10.92
CA SER A 35 -20.81 -3.45 -10.50
C SER A 35 -20.35 -3.29 -9.05
N ASP A 36 -20.66 -4.23 -8.15
CA ASP A 36 -20.20 -4.21 -6.76
C ASP A 36 -18.72 -4.60 -6.66
N LEU A 37 -18.27 -5.57 -7.45
CA LEU A 37 -16.85 -5.90 -7.58
C LEU A 37 -16.05 -4.72 -8.15
N ALA A 38 -16.60 -4.04 -9.16
CA ALA A 38 -15.99 -2.85 -9.73
C ALA A 38 -15.90 -1.70 -8.70
N LYS A 39 -16.84 -1.58 -7.75
CA LYS A 39 -16.74 -0.62 -6.65
C LYS A 39 -15.57 -0.94 -5.72
N VAL A 40 -15.38 -2.22 -5.36
CA VAL A 40 -14.22 -2.65 -4.56
C VAL A 40 -12.92 -2.32 -5.28
N GLN A 41 -12.83 -2.69 -6.57
CA GLN A 41 -11.65 -2.41 -7.39
C GLN A 41 -11.35 -0.91 -7.46
N ARG A 42 -12.34 -0.06 -7.78
CA ARG A 42 -12.14 1.39 -7.88
C ARG A 42 -11.61 2.00 -6.57
N GLN A 43 -12.04 1.49 -5.42
CA GLN A 43 -11.59 1.99 -4.12
C GLN A 43 -10.16 1.55 -3.77
N ARG A 44 -9.71 0.37 -4.25
CA ARG A 44 -8.41 -0.22 -3.86
C ARG A 44 -7.31 -0.08 -4.91
N GLU A 45 -7.67 0.13 -6.17
CA GLU A 45 -6.72 0.18 -7.29
C GLU A 45 -5.77 1.39 -7.19
N LEU A 46 -6.29 2.59 -6.91
CA LEU A 46 -5.46 3.79 -6.76
C LEU A 46 -4.50 3.71 -5.57
N PRO A 47 -4.93 3.36 -4.34
CA PRO A 47 -4.03 3.13 -3.21
C PRO A 47 -2.93 2.10 -3.51
N THR A 48 -3.30 1.04 -4.24
CA THR A 48 -2.40 -0.07 -4.59
C THR A 48 -1.37 0.35 -5.63
N ARG A 49 -1.77 1.12 -6.65
CA ARG A 49 -0.84 1.66 -7.65
C ARG A 49 0.17 2.62 -7.04
N ILE A 50 -0.25 3.48 -6.11
CA ILE A 50 0.64 4.43 -5.41
C ILE A 50 1.73 3.68 -4.63
N ILE A 51 1.35 2.69 -3.81
CA ILE A 51 2.34 1.95 -3.00
C ILE A 51 3.28 1.15 -3.88
N GLN A 52 2.78 0.53 -4.96
CA GLN A 52 3.62 -0.23 -5.89
C GLN A 52 4.62 0.68 -6.63
N ALA A 53 4.19 1.88 -7.04
CA ALA A 53 5.06 2.85 -7.67
C ALA A 53 6.16 3.32 -6.70
N PHE A 54 5.79 3.58 -5.44
CA PHE A 54 6.73 3.96 -4.39
C PHE A 54 7.75 2.84 -4.08
N GLN A 55 7.30 1.58 -3.94
CA GLN A 55 8.19 0.44 -3.74
C GLN A 55 9.17 0.27 -4.92
N THR A 56 8.66 0.39 -6.15
CA THR A 56 9.49 0.27 -7.37
C THR A 56 10.52 1.40 -7.44
N PHE A 57 10.13 2.61 -7.07
CA PHE A 57 11.02 3.76 -7.00
C PHE A 57 12.16 3.54 -5.99
N ILE A 58 11.83 3.14 -4.76
CA ILE A 58 12.84 2.86 -3.73
C ILE A 58 13.76 1.73 -4.16
N GLN A 59 13.21 0.63 -4.69
CA GLN A 59 13.99 -0.53 -5.14
C GLN A 59 15.02 -0.14 -6.20
N LYS A 60 14.60 0.63 -7.22
CA LYS A 60 15.49 1.05 -8.32
C LYS A 60 16.49 2.13 -7.91
N ARG A 61 16.11 3.06 -7.04
CA ARG A 61 16.88 4.29 -6.78
C ARG A 61 17.73 4.22 -5.51
N VAL A 62 17.41 3.32 -4.58
CA VAL A 62 18.09 3.21 -3.29
C VAL A 62 18.79 1.86 -3.13
N PHE A 63 18.11 0.75 -3.39
CA PHE A 63 18.69 -0.57 -3.14
C PHE A 63 19.64 -1.06 -4.24
N ALA A 64 19.28 -0.88 -5.52
CA ALA A 64 20.12 -1.32 -6.65
C ALA A 64 21.53 -0.66 -6.67
N PRO A 65 21.69 0.65 -6.41
CA PRO A 65 23.02 1.27 -6.38
C PRO A 65 23.89 0.83 -5.19
N VAL A 66 23.27 0.56 -4.03
CA VAL A 66 23.96 0.19 -2.78
C VAL A 66 24.47 -1.25 -2.81
N LEU A 67 23.73 -2.15 -3.47
CA LEU A 67 24.17 -3.54 -3.67
C LEU A 67 25.29 -3.66 -4.71
N THR A 68 25.41 -2.68 -5.62
CA THR A 68 26.39 -2.71 -6.72
C THR A 68 27.67 -1.92 -6.38
N SER A 69 27.59 -0.93 -5.49
CA SER A 69 28.75 -0.14 -5.05
C SER A 69 29.20 -0.58 -3.66
N ASN A 70 30.44 -1.04 -3.53
CA ASN A 70 31.10 -1.36 -2.26
C ASN A 70 31.43 -0.10 -1.42
N ARG A 71 30.57 0.93 -1.47
CA ARG A 71 30.73 2.23 -0.80
C ARG A 71 29.70 2.36 0.31
N THR A 72 30.13 2.92 1.43
CA THR A 72 29.29 3.25 2.58
C THR A 72 28.11 4.10 2.12
N PHE A 73 26.88 3.58 2.25
CA PHE A 73 25.67 4.29 1.86
C PHE A 73 25.50 5.52 2.75
N VAL A 74 25.71 6.70 2.19
CA VAL A 74 25.39 7.97 2.85
C VAL A 74 23.98 8.36 2.45
N PRO A 75 22.99 8.30 3.35
CA PRO A 75 21.63 8.70 3.02
C PRO A 75 21.62 10.20 2.64
N PRO A 76 20.94 10.56 1.53
CA PRO A 76 20.84 11.95 1.10
C PRO A 76 20.36 12.88 2.22
N ALA A 77 20.88 14.11 2.28
CA ALA A 77 20.58 15.06 3.36
C ALA A 77 19.07 15.35 3.53
N PHE A 78 18.29 15.30 2.45
CA PHE A 78 16.83 15.47 2.50
C PHE A 78 16.08 14.35 3.24
N LEU A 79 16.65 13.13 3.33
CA LEU A 79 16.10 12.04 4.15
C LEU A 79 16.27 12.28 5.66
N ARG A 80 17.07 13.28 6.05
CA ARG A 80 17.19 13.71 7.45
C ARG A 80 16.07 14.66 7.87
N LEU A 81 15.22 15.12 6.95
CA LEU A 81 14.03 15.89 7.28
C LEU A 81 13.05 15.00 8.06
N PRO A 82 12.51 15.46 9.20
CA PRO A 82 11.68 14.63 10.08
C PRO A 82 10.47 14.03 9.36
N ILE A 83 9.85 14.81 8.46
CA ILE A 83 8.72 14.36 7.65
C ILE A 83 9.10 13.18 6.75
N LEU A 84 10.25 13.24 6.06
CA LEU A 84 10.70 12.18 5.15
C LEU A 84 11.25 10.95 5.88
N ARG A 85 11.70 11.12 7.13
CA ARG A 85 12.13 10.04 8.01
C ARG A 85 10.96 9.22 8.54
N ASP A 86 9.87 9.89 8.90
CA ASP A 86 8.72 9.25 9.56
C ASP A 86 7.67 8.74 8.57
N LEU A 87 7.61 9.33 7.36
CA LEU A 87 6.66 8.93 6.31
C LEU A 87 6.71 7.43 5.97
N PRO A 88 7.88 6.80 5.75
CA PRO A 88 7.95 5.39 5.37
C PRO A 88 7.43 4.49 6.48
N ALA A 89 7.79 4.77 7.74
CA ALA A 89 7.32 4.01 8.90
C ALA A 89 5.79 4.11 9.03
N ARG A 90 5.24 5.31 8.86
CA ARG A 90 3.79 5.53 8.92
C ARG A 90 3.04 4.87 7.78
N LEU A 91 3.59 4.90 6.55
CA LEU A 91 3.02 4.22 5.39
C LEU A 91 3.02 2.71 5.53
N ILE A 92 4.08 2.13 6.12
CA ILE A 92 4.15 0.69 6.39
C ILE A 92 3.11 0.30 7.45
N ALA A 93 3.04 1.07 8.55
CA ALA A 93 2.16 0.77 9.68
C ALA A 93 0.66 1.00 9.38
N LEU A 94 0.31 2.11 8.73
CA LEU A 94 -1.08 2.55 8.57
C LEU A 94 -1.60 2.41 7.13
N GLY A 95 -0.70 2.29 6.14
CA GLY A 95 -1.06 2.37 4.73
C GLY A 95 -1.31 3.81 4.26
N VAL A 96 -1.61 3.97 2.96
CA VAL A 96 -1.86 5.30 2.35
C VAL A 96 -3.24 5.83 2.72
N PHE A 97 -4.25 4.96 2.73
CA PHE A 97 -5.64 5.32 3.03
C PHE A 97 -6.21 4.31 4.03
N PRO A 98 -6.18 4.62 5.35
CA PRO A 98 -6.69 3.72 6.36
C PRO A 98 -8.20 3.50 6.17
N VAL A 99 -8.60 2.23 6.17
CA VAL A 99 -10.00 1.82 6.02
C VAL A 99 -10.51 1.23 7.33
N HIS A 100 -11.77 1.48 7.63
CA HIS A 100 -12.44 1.00 8.83
C HIS A 100 -13.67 0.20 8.42
N VAL A 101 -14.01 -0.81 9.21
CA VAL A 101 -15.26 -1.55 9.03
C VAL A 101 -16.42 -0.61 9.30
N LYS A 102 -17.38 -0.59 8.38
CA LYS A 102 -18.65 0.11 8.54
C LYS A 102 -19.68 -0.95 8.89
N THR A 103 -19.97 -1.08 10.18
CA THR A 103 -21.08 -1.90 10.70
C THR A 103 -22.42 -1.35 10.24
#